data_AF-A0A0B2R7C3-F1
#
_entry.id   AF-A0A0B2R7C3-F1
#
_cell.length_a   1.000
_cell.length_b   1.000
_cell.length_c   1.000
_cell.angle_alpha   90.00
_cell.angle_beta   90.00
_cell.angle_gamma   90.00
#
_symmetry.space_group_name_H-M   'P 1'
#
loop_
_entity.id
_entity.type
_entity.pdbx_description
1 polymer ?
#
loop_
_entity_poly.entity_id
_entity_poly.type
_entity_poly.pdbx_seq_one_letter_code
_entity_poly.pdbx_strand_id
1 'polypeptide(L)' 'IPKVVAKKIQSLQARFLWERENDDKKISWVRWEHICSPRSHGGLGIKDVCLFNEAFMAKWRWNLYH' A
#
# COMPACT_ATOMS: atom_id res chain seq x y z
N ILE A 1 12.36 -5.58 -2.15
CA ILE A 1 11.85 -5.79 -0.77
C ILE A 1 11.13 -7.13 -0.68
N PRO A 2 11.31 -7.94 0.38
CA PRO A 2 10.54 -9.16 0.59
C PRO A 2 9.03 -8.87 0.68
N LYS A 3 8.19 -9.68 0.03
CA LYS A 3 6.72 -9.48 0.01
C LYS A 3 6.10 -9.36 1.40
N VAL A 4 6.66 -10.08 2.38
CA VAL A 4 6.21 -10.05 3.78
C VAL A 4 6.37 -8.64 4.39
N VAL A 5 7.47 -7.95 4.09
CA VAL A 5 7.73 -6.60 4.60
C VAL A 5 6.77 -5.60 3.95
N ALA A 6 6.57 -5.71 2.62
CA ALA A 6 5.61 -4.85 1.92
C ALA A 6 4.18 -5.00 2.47
N LYS A 7 3.75 -6.24 2.74
CA LYS A 7 2.46 -6.53 3.38
C LYS A 7 2.38 -5.92 4.79
N LYS A 8 3.45 -6.03 5.59
CA LYS A 8 3.48 -5.43 6.94
C LYS A 8 3.34 -3.91 6.91
N ILE A 9 3.98 -3.25 5.95
CA ILE A 9 3.84 -1.80 5.73
C ILE A 9 2.40 -1.46 5.35
N GLN A 10 1.80 -2.18 4.38
CA GLN A 10 0.39 -1.98 4.02
C GLN A 10 -0.54 -2.16 5.23
N SER A 11 -0.30 -3.18 6.06
CA SER A 11 -1.06 -3.38 7.29
C SER A 11 -0.92 -2.21 8.27
N LEU A 12 0.27 -1.64 8.43
CA LEU A 12 0.49 -0.46 9.27
C LEU A 12 -0.22 0.79 8.72
N GLN A 13 -0.20 0.99 7.40
CA GLN A 13 -0.91 2.09 6.74
C GLN A 13 -2.43 1.94 6.90
N ALA A 14 -2.95 0.72 6.73
CA ALA A 14 -4.35 0.43 6.94
C ALA A 14 -4.76 0.61 8.41
N ARG A 15 -3.90 0.17 9.34
CA ARG A 15 -4.13 0.38 10.76
C ARG A 15 -4.18 1.87 11.08
N PHE A 16 -3.19 2.65 10.64
CA PHE A 16 -3.20 4.11 10.82
C PHE A 16 -4.47 4.80 10.30
N LEU A 17 -5.03 4.33 9.18
CA LEU A 17 -6.25 4.92 8.61
C LEU A 17 -7.53 4.57 9.39
N TRP A 18 -7.57 3.40 10.03
CA TRP A 18 -8.78 2.84 10.64
C TRP A 18 -8.72 2.66 12.17
N GLU A 19 -7.56 2.86 12.79
CA GLU A 19 -7.31 2.74 14.23
C GLU A 19 -7.73 4.02 14.95
N ARG A 20 -8.37 3.86 16.11
CA ARG A 20 -8.65 4.94 17.08
C ARG A 20 -7.81 4.73 18.33
N GLU A 21 -7.69 5.78 19.13
CA GLU A 21 -6.88 5.90 20.35
C GLU A 21 -7.06 4.76 21.39
N ASN A 22 -8.14 3.97 21.31
CA ASN A 22 -8.49 2.92 22.29
C ASN A 22 -8.39 1.47 21.77
N ASP A 23 -7.51 1.17 20.81
CA ASP A 23 -7.19 -0.20 20.33
C ASP A 23 -8.38 -0.99 19.72
N ASP A 24 -9.54 -0.34 19.54
CA ASP A 24 -10.69 -0.92 18.86
C ASP A 24 -10.44 -0.96 17.35
N LYS A 25 -10.12 -2.16 16.86
CA LYS A 25 -9.99 -2.45 15.42
C LYS A 25 -11.33 -2.20 14.71
N LYS A 26 -11.46 -1.07 14.03
CA LYS A 26 -12.62 -0.84 13.16
C LYS A 26 -12.55 -1.72 11.92
N ILE A 27 -13.70 -2.24 11.50
CA ILE A 27 -13.85 -2.95 10.22
C ILE A 27 -13.44 -1.99 9.10
N SER A 28 -12.54 -2.43 8.22
CA SER A 28 -12.18 -1.69 7.02
C SER A 28 -13.34 -1.77 6.02
N TRP A 29 -14.14 -0.71 5.94
CA TRP A 29 -15.32 -0.66 5.08
C TRP A 29 -14.98 -0.52 3.60
N VAL A 30 -13.78 -0.05 3.29
CA VAL A 30 -13.32 0.22 1.92
C VAL A 30 -12.13 -0.67 1.61
N ARG A 31 -12.18 -1.38 0.48
CA ARG A 31 -11.06 -2.21 0.02
C ARG A 31 -9.79 -1.36 -0.15
N TRP A 32 -8.65 -1.95 0.23
CA TRP A 32 -7.35 -1.28 0.16
C TRP A 32 -7.02 -0.79 -1.27
N GLU A 33 -7.36 -1.58 -2.29
CA GLU A 33 -7.19 -1.22 -3.70
C GLU A 33 -7.92 0.07 -4.08
N HIS A 34 -9.12 0.30 -3.52
CA HIS A 34 -9.89 1.51 -3.78
C HIS A 34 -9.29 2.73 -3.07
N ILE A 35 -8.72 2.54 -1.87
CA ILE A 35 -7.97 3.58 -1.16
C ILE A 35 -6.74 4.02 -1.97
N CYS A 36 -6.10 3.07 -2.64
CA CYS A 36 -4.94 3.32 -3.48
C CYS A 36 -5.28 4.01 -4.82
N SER A 37 -6.55 4.04 -5.23
CA SER A 37 -6.94 4.70 -6.47
C SER A 37 -6.72 6.22 -6.39
N PRO A 38 -6.53 6.92 -7.52
CA PRO A 38 -6.39 8.36 -7.53
C PRO A 38 -7.59 9.08 -6.92
N ARG A 39 -7.38 10.28 -6.37
CA ARG A 39 -8.47 11.11 -5.83
C ARG A 39 -9.56 11.44 -6.86
N SER A 40 -9.18 11.55 -8.13
CA SER A 40 -10.12 11.74 -9.24
C SER A 40 -11.08 10.56 -9.44
N HIS A 41 -10.72 9.37 -8.94
CA HIS A 41 -11.51 8.14 -9.01
C HIS A 41 -12.13 7.76 -7.67
N GLY A 42 -12.19 8.69 -6.71
CA GLY A 42 -12.81 8.46 -5.40
C GLY A 42 -11.93 7.78 -4.34
N GLY A 43 -10.65 7.52 -4.65
CA GLY A 43 -9.68 6.99 -3.69
C GLY A 43 -8.92 8.08 -2.92
N LEU A 44 -7.95 7.66 -2.10
CA LEU A 44 -7.08 8.56 -1.34
C LEU A 44 -5.77 8.88 -2.06
N GLY A 45 -5.43 8.14 -3.11
CA GLY A 45 -4.18 8.26 -3.86
C GLY A 45 -2.97 7.71 -3.11
N ILE A 46 -3.18 6.83 -2.12
CA ILE A 46 -2.09 6.18 -1.40
C ILE A 46 -1.38 5.19 -2.34
N LYS A 47 -0.06 5.25 -2.42
CA LYS A 47 0.70 4.32 -3.27
C LYS A 47 0.62 2.90 -2.73
N ASP A 48 0.28 1.96 -3.60
CA ASP A 48 0.40 0.54 -3.28
C ASP A 48 1.89 0.15 -3.20
N VAL A 49 2.33 -0.22 -2.00
CA VAL A 49 3.72 -0.61 -1.71
C VAL A 49 4.17 -1.85 -2.47
N CYS A 50 3.27 -2.82 -2.72
CA CYS A 50 3.59 -4.02 -3.49
C CYS A 50 3.85 -3.67 -4.95
N LEU A 51 2.95 -2.91 -5.57
CA LEU A 51 3.11 -2.45 -6.96
C LEU A 51 4.34 -1.56 -7.12
N PHE A 52 4.58 -0.66 -6.16
CA PHE A 52 5.75 0.20 -6.18
C PHE A 52 7.06 -0.60 -6.07
N ASN A 53 7.10 -1.63 -5.22
CA ASN A 53 8.25 -2.51 -5.11
C ASN A 53 8.47 -3.33 -6.40
N GLU A 54 7.42 -3.78 -7.08
CA GLU A 54 7.55 -4.47 -8.37
C GLU A 54 8.11 -3.53 -9.46
N ALA A 55 7.55 -2.33 -9.58
CA ALA A 55 8.04 -1.31 -10.52
C ALA A 55 9.50 -0.94 -10.24
N PHE A 56 9.87 -0.79 -8.95
CA PHE A 56 11.24 -0.56 -8.55
C PHE A 56 12.15 -1.71 -8.97
N MET A 57 11.80 -2.96 -8.66
CA MET A 57 12.58 -4.14 -9.08
C MET A 57 12.73 -4.23 -10.61
N ALA A 58 11.70 -3.88 -11.38
CA ALA A 58 11.77 -3.81 -12.83
C ALA A 58 12.79 -2.75 -13.29
N LYS A 59 12.77 -1.55 -12.71
CA LYS A 59 13.75 -0.49 -12.98
C LYS A 59 15.19 -0.93 -12.65
N TRP A 60 15.39 -1.60 -11.52
CA TRP A 60 16.72 -2.12 -11.15
C TRP A 60 17.22 -3.18 -12.12
N ARG A 61 16.36 -4.12 -12.51
CA ARG A 61 16.71 -5.12 -13.52
C ARG A 61 17.06 -4.46 -14.85
N TRP A 62 16.29 -3.45 -15.26
CA TRP A 62 16.58 -2.70 -16.48
C TRP A 62 18.00 -2.13 -16.45
N ASN A 63 18.37 -1.42 -15.38
CA ASN A 63 19.71 -0.83 -15.22
C ASN A 63 20.86 -1.85 -15.06
N LEU A 64 20.56 -3.10 -14.76
CA LEU A 64 21.58 -4.16 -14.62
C LEU A 64 21.83 -4.89 -15.94
N TYR A 65 20.82 -4.99 -16.79
CA TYR A 65 20.87 -5.74 -18.04
C TYR A 65 20.93 -4.87 -19.29
N HIS A 66 20.72 -3.56 -19.15
CA HIS A 66 20.90 -2.52 -20.17
C HIS A 66 21.80 -1.43 -19.59
#